data_AF-A0A933KU43-F1
#
_entry.id   AF-A0A933KU43-F1
#
_cell.length_a   1.000
_cell.length_b   1.000
_cell.length_c   1.000
_cell.angle_alpha   90.00
_cell.angle_beta   90.00
_cell.angle_gamma   90.00
#
_symmetry.space_group_name_H-M   'P 1'
#
loop_
_entity.id
_entity.type
_entity.pdbx_description
1 polymer ?
#
loop_
_entity_poly.entity_id
_entity_poly.type
_entity_poly.pdbx_seq_one_letter_code
_entity_poly.pdbx_strand_id
1 'polypeptide(L)'
;MTTASLGVAKRWLRSLIPRWRSPSIEARLEAALEGFGRDVHAFGARLKKFEDTARQLREEQKALRILVQGTAPATRAPLVLGSETVPTSLENVAGPAGQPERDRPVGSALRTVAMTALDACPACGAAARTLVCEYNRLILIDVEVDEALKRYDYCVCHGCGVTYAARRPAGDTFRELFERFDDNLGRTARNQNRSLLLSPGPLSEADRATLVARLAGGTFVSEHLERGRGDYLPQLQNDRLASSAHVEILGSHLTLRQPRVLEIRPRFGSILVALQRLYGAEPYALPMTHAQQFVMQQAYGITASSLLDFEHFTIPYEGQFDLIIANHMLTHALDPRGFLAEARRRLAPGGHLYLYNEPDDAEFLAGAASMINTLNPFHMQTFDRRSLTRVLAAGGFEPVFTGRHHGHVIFLGRALDGPRQPSMSLDERSARVAAYLKARDLAILRVPDAQRWRYRDEWEAIVARAVAAGVAGFDEQARLHPARPQAEPDTDVDGEP
;
A
#
# COMPACT_ATOMS: atom_id res chain seq x y z
N MET A 1 -4.49 17.23 -44.13
CA MET A 1 -4.55 18.02 -45.38
C MET A 1 -5.81 18.88 -45.36
N THR A 2 -5.67 20.20 -45.34
CA THR A 2 -6.82 21.13 -45.43
C THR A 2 -7.34 21.18 -46.88
N THR A 3 -8.57 21.63 -47.09
CA THR A 3 -9.14 21.89 -48.44
C THR A 3 -8.20 22.75 -49.30
N ALA A 4 -7.44 23.65 -48.68
CA ALA A 4 -6.40 24.45 -49.33
C ALA A 4 -5.27 23.60 -49.96
N SER A 5 -4.83 22.52 -49.30
CA SER A 5 -3.76 21.64 -49.80
C SER A 5 -4.19 20.75 -50.99
N LEU A 6 -5.46 20.35 -51.05
CA LEU A 6 -6.04 19.65 -52.21
C LEU A 6 -6.16 20.57 -53.43
N GLY A 7 -6.46 21.85 -53.22
CA GLY A 7 -6.48 22.86 -54.29
C GLY A 7 -5.10 23.08 -54.92
N VAL A 8 -4.04 23.07 -54.10
CA VAL A 8 -2.65 23.19 -54.58
C VAL A 8 -2.23 21.94 -55.37
N ALA A 9 -2.53 20.75 -54.87
CA ALA A 9 -2.22 19.49 -55.57
C ALA A 9 -2.97 19.38 -56.92
N LYS A 10 -4.25 19.81 -56.98
CA LYS A 10 -5.03 19.87 -58.22
C LYS A 10 -4.40 20.81 -59.24
N ARG A 11 -3.98 22.01 -58.83
CA ARG A 11 -3.31 22.98 -59.72
C ARG A 11 -1.96 22.47 -60.22
N TRP A 12 -1.18 21.86 -59.34
CA TRP A 12 0.12 21.28 -59.69
C TRP A 12 -0.03 20.11 -60.69
N LEU A 13 -0.92 19.15 -60.44
CA LEU A 13 -1.19 18.04 -61.37
C LEU A 13 -1.69 18.53 -62.74
N ARG A 14 -2.57 19.54 -62.77
CA ARG A 14 -3.02 20.16 -64.03
C ARG A 14 -1.90 20.88 -64.79
N SER A 15 -0.89 21.40 -64.10
CA SER A 15 0.25 22.07 -64.73
C SER A 15 1.27 21.11 -65.36
N LEU A 16 1.33 19.87 -64.89
CA LEU A 16 2.36 18.90 -65.32
C LEU A 16 2.04 18.17 -66.62
N ILE A 17 0.78 18.16 -67.08
CA ILE A 17 0.38 17.33 -68.23
C ILE A 17 -0.54 18.11 -69.20
N PRO A 18 0.02 18.97 -70.08
CA PRO A 18 -0.77 19.79 -71.01
C PRO A 18 -1.59 18.98 -72.04
N ARG A 19 -1.22 17.72 -72.28
CA ARG A 19 -1.81 16.85 -73.31
C ARG A 19 -3.03 16.04 -72.85
N TRP A 20 -3.46 16.16 -71.60
CA TRP A 20 -4.54 15.35 -71.02
C TRP A 20 -5.90 16.06 -70.98
N ARG A 21 -6.23 16.85 -72.02
CA ARG A 21 -7.54 17.50 -72.16
C ARG A 21 -8.59 16.61 -72.84
N SER A 22 -8.51 15.30 -72.63
CA SER A 22 -9.65 14.44 -72.97
C SER A 22 -10.65 14.56 -71.82
N PRO A 23 -11.92 14.93 -72.08
CA PRO A 23 -12.94 15.03 -71.04
C PRO A 23 -13.07 13.76 -70.20
N SER A 24 -12.82 12.58 -70.79
CA SER A 24 -12.86 11.30 -70.11
C SER A 24 -11.72 11.09 -69.09
N ILE A 25 -10.56 11.70 -69.31
CA ILE A 25 -9.41 11.58 -68.42
C ILE A 25 -9.54 12.58 -67.26
N GLU A 26 -10.00 13.80 -67.54
CA GLU A 26 -10.30 14.79 -66.50
C GLU A 26 -11.37 14.28 -65.54
N ALA A 27 -12.45 13.70 -66.06
CA ALA A 27 -13.50 13.10 -65.22
C ALA A 27 -12.97 11.95 -64.34
N ARG A 28 -12.08 11.09 -64.86
CA ARG A 28 -11.45 10.01 -64.07
C ARG A 28 -10.50 10.53 -63.01
N LEU A 29 -9.72 11.58 -63.31
CA LEU A 29 -8.82 12.20 -62.36
C LEU A 29 -9.60 12.93 -61.25
N GLU A 30 -10.68 13.63 -61.60
CA GLU A 30 -11.56 14.26 -60.63
C GLU A 30 -12.23 13.23 -59.71
N ALA A 31 -12.76 12.14 -60.27
CA ALA A 31 -13.32 11.05 -59.48
C ALA A 31 -12.29 10.40 -58.54
N ALA A 32 -11.04 10.21 -59.00
CA ALA A 32 -9.96 9.65 -58.18
C ALA A 32 -9.52 10.60 -57.05
N LEU A 33 -9.40 11.90 -57.33
CA LEU A 33 -9.04 12.91 -56.34
C LEU A 33 -10.16 13.14 -55.32
N GLU A 34 -11.42 13.02 -55.74
CA GLU A 34 -12.57 13.00 -54.84
C GLU A 34 -12.58 11.75 -53.96
N GLY A 35 -12.28 10.58 -54.53
CA GLY A 35 -12.10 9.33 -53.78
C GLY A 35 -11.01 9.47 -52.71
N PHE A 36 -9.83 9.95 -53.09
CA PHE A 36 -8.72 10.20 -52.17
C PHE A 36 -9.07 11.24 -51.10
N GLY A 37 -9.78 12.31 -51.47
CA GLY A 37 -10.28 13.31 -50.53
C GLY A 37 -11.23 12.72 -49.48
N ARG A 38 -12.14 11.82 -49.91
CA ARG A 38 -13.05 11.08 -49.01
C ARG A 38 -12.27 10.15 -48.08
N ASP A 39 -11.26 9.44 -48.57
CA ASP A 39 -10.44 8.52 -47.78
C ASP A 39 -9.58 9.26 -46.74
N VAL A 40 -8.96 10.39 -47.11
CA VAL A 40 -8.20 11.22 -46.18
C VAL A 40 -9.11 11.84 -45.11
N HIS A 41 -10.33 12.27 -45.49
CA HIS A 41 -11.30 12.77 -44.52
C HIS A 41 -11.79 11.65 -43.58
N ALA A 42 -12.06 10.45 -44.10
CA ALA A 42 -12.43 9.30 -43.30
C ALA A 42 -11.30 8.87 -42.34
N PHE A 43 -10.05 8.91 -42.80
CA PHE A 43 -8.88 8.66 -41.95
C PHE A 43 -8.72 9.73 -40.87
N GLY A 44 -8.86 11.01 -41.21
CA GLY A 44 -8.84 12.11 -40.23
C GLY A 44 -9.95 11.99 -39.19
N ALA A 45 -11.15 11.58 -39.59
CA ALA A 45 -12.25 11.31 -38.65
C ALA A 45 -11.95 10.11 -37.73
N ARG A 46 -11.31 9.05 -38.24
CA ARG A 46 -10.86 7.91 -37.43
C ARG A 46 -9.74 8.28 -36.46
N LEU A 47 -8.79 9.10 -36.88
CA LEU A 47 -7.70 9.59 -36.03
C LEU A 47 -8.23 10.51 -34.93
N LYS A 48 -9.13 11.44 -35.27
CA LYS A 48 -9.82 12.28 -34.28
C LYS A 48 -10.62 11.43 -33.29
N LYS A 49 -11.35 10.41 -33.77
CA LYS A 49 -12.05 9.46 -32.89
C LYS A 49 -11.07 8.72 -31.96
N PHE A 50 -9.89 8.33 -32.46
CA PHE A 50 -8.86 7.70 -31.66
C PHE A 50 -8.26 8.67 -30.62
N GLU A 51 -7.99 9.93 -30.99
CA GLU A 51 -7.52 10.96 -30.06
C GLU A 51 -8.57 11.30 -28.99
N ASP A 52 -9.84 11.38 -29.37
CA ASP A 52 -10.97 11.59 -28.46
C ASP A 52 -11.14 10.39 -27.52
N THR A 53 -11.03 9.15 -28.02
CA THR A 53 -11.00 7.94 -27.19
C THR A 53 -9.77 7.89 -26.28
N ALA A 54 -8.58 8.28 -26.75
CA ALA A 54 -7.38 8.31 -25.92
C ALA A 54 -7.41 9.44 -24.88
N ARG A 55 -8.10 10.55 -25.17
CA ARG A 55 -8.36 11.64 -24.21
C ARG A 55 -9.40 11.20 -23.19
N GLN A 56 -10.48 10.57 -23.63
CA GLN A 56 -11.50 10.00 -22.77
C GLN A 56 -10.88 8.93 -21.85
N LEU A 57 -10.06 8.01 -22.38
CA LEU A 57 -9.34 7.02 -21.59
C LEU A 57 -8.35 7.66 -20.61
N ARG A 58 -7.72 8.80 -20.95
CA ARG A 58 -6.85 9.54 -20.03
C ARG A 58 -7.63 10.25 -18.93
N GLU A 59 -8.77 10.86 -19.23
CA GLU A 59 -9.65 11.47 -18.23
C GLU A 59 -10.33 10.39 -17.37
N GLU A 60 -10.74 9.27 -17.96
CA GLU A 60 -11.22 8.09 -17.25
C GLU A 60 -10.11 7.47 -16.40
N GLN A 61 -8.87 7.37 -16.88
CA GLN A 61 -7.71 6.93 -16.08
C GLN A 61 -7.34 7.93 -14.99
N LYS A 62 -7.56 9.23 -15.19
CA LYS A 62 -7.35 10.27 -14.18
C LYS A 62 -8.44 10.22 -13.12
N ALA A 63 -9.69 10.04 -13.53
CA ALA A 63 -10.83 9.79 -12.67
C ALA A 63 -10.68 8.44 -11.94
N LEU A 64 -10.19 7.40 -12.61
CA LEU A 64 -9.82 6.11 -12.02
C LEU A 64 -8.59 6.24 -11.14
N ARG A 65 -7.60 7.11 -11.42
CA ARG A 65 -6.48 7.36 -10.49
C ARG A 65 -6.99 8.02 -9.22
N ILE A 66 -7.92 8.97 -9.32
CA ILE A 66 -8.61 9.57 -8.18
C ILE A 66 -9.48 8.51 -7.47
N LEU A 67 -10.12 7.60 -8.21
CA LEU A 67 -10.90 6.50 -7.67
C LEU A 67 -10.04 5.37 -7.07
N VAL A 68 -8.84 5.14 -7.61
CA VAL A 68 -7.90 4.04 -7.27
C VAL A 68 -6.97 4.47 -6.15
N GLN A 69 -6.58 5.75 -6.10
CA GLN A 69 -6.12 6.38 -4.86
C GLN A 69 -7.25 6.38 -3.81
N GLY A 70 -8.52 6.33 -4.25
CA GLY A 70 -9.68 6.01 -3.42
C GLY A 70 -9.97 4.52 -3.19
N THR A 71 -9.26 3.59 -3.85
CA THR A 71 -9.32 2.13 -3.62
C THR A 71 -8.03 1.56 -3.03
N ALA A 72 -7.11 2.41 -2.57
CA ALA A 72 -6.38 2.10 -1.36
C ALA A 72 -7.42 1.67 -0.29
N PRO A 73 -7.13 0.64 0.54
CA PRO A 73 -8.13 -0.04 1.37
C PRO A 73 -9.06 0.99 2.01
N ALA A 74 -10.33 0.98 1.60
CA ALA A 74 -11.39 1.94 1.91
C ALA A 74 -10.85 3.28 2.40
N THR A 75 -10.76 4.29 1.51
CA THR A 75 -10.41 5.69 1.84
C THR A 75 -10.56 5.92 3.33
N ARG A 76 -9.45 5.85 4.07
CA ARG A 76 -9.45 6.26 5.48
C ARG A 76 -10.17 7.60 5.42
N ALA A 77 -11.38 7.72 5.97
CA ALA A 77 -12.09 9.00 5.99
C ALA A 77 -11.01 9.98 6.47
N PRO A 78 -10.61 10.97 5.63
CA PRO A 78 -9.42 11.76 5.91
C PRO A 78 -9.63 12.25 7.32
N LEU A 79 -8.74 11.82 8.21
CA LEU A 79 -8.87 12.11 9.63
C LEU A 79 -9.02 13.62 9.65
N VAL A 80 -10.17 14.11 10.11
CA VAL A 80 -10.50 15.53 10.03
C VAL A 80 -9.33 16.22 10.69
N LEU A 81 -8.48 16.86 9.87
CA LEU A 81 -7.31 17.53 10.38
C LEU A 81 -7.83 18.51 11.43
N GLY A 82 -7.15 18.60 12.56
CA GLY A 82 -7.49 19.60 13.56
C GLY A 82 -7.58 20.99 12.92
N SER A 83 -8.13 21.95 13.66
CA SER A 83 -8.21 23.35 13.22
C SER A 83 -6.92 23.83 12.55
N GLU A 84 -7.02 24.64 11.48
CA GLU A 84 -5.83 25.20 10.79
C GLU A 84 -4.88 25.90 11.77
N THR A 85 -5.44 26.52 12.82
CA THR A 85 -4.69 27.11 13.94
C THR A 85 -4.59 26.13 15.11
N VAL A 86 -3.41 26.02 15.70
CA VAL A 86 -3.11 25.15 16.83
C VAL A 86 -2.82 26.00 18.08
N PRO A 87 -3.30 25.66 19.29
CA PRO A 87 -2.99 26.42 20.49
C PRO A 87 -1.51 26.26 20.87
N THR A 88 -0.90 27.33 21.38
CA THR A 88 0.50 27.31 21.85
C THR A 88 0.68 26.60 23.19
N SER A 89 -0.38 26.56 24.01
CA SER A 89 -0.43 25.86 25.29
C SER A 89 -1.77 25.14 25.47
N LEU A 90 -1.76 24.05 26.23
CA LEU A 90 -2.94 23.25 26.57
C LEU A 90 -3.39 23.43 28.03
N GLU A 91 -2.85 24.38 28.78
CA GLU A 91 -3.17 24.61 30.21
C GLU A 91 -4.68 24.73 30.49
N ASN A 92 -5.44 25.27 29.52
CA ASN A 92 -6.89 25.47 29.64
C ASN A 92 -7.73 24.46 28.85
N VAL A 93 -7.11 23.50 28.16
CA VAL A 93 -7.84 22.46 27.44
C VAL A 93 -8.19 21.36 28.44
N ALA A 94 -9.35 21.50 29.05
CA ALA A 94 -9.91 20.44 29.87
C ALA A 94 -9.95 19.15 29.04
N GLY A 95 -9.33 18.08 29.55
CA GLY A 95 -9.64 16.73 29.07
C GLY A 95 -11.15 16.52 29.14
N PRO A 96 -11.73 15.60 28.35
CA PRO A 96 -13.17 15.42 28.24
C PRO A 96 -13.82 15.38 29.64
N ALA A 97 -14.42 16.50 30.04
CA ALA A 97 -14.91 16.70 31.38
C ALA A 97 -16.13 15.83 31.56
N GLY A 98 -15.96 14.68 32.22
CA GLY A 98 -17.05 13.81 32.64
C GLY A 98 -18.03 13.47 31.52
N GLN A 99 -17.55 13.00 30.35
CA GLN A 99 -18.47 12.26 29.49
C GLN A 99 -19.06 11.14 30.36
N PRO A 100 -20.40 11.10 30.54
CA PRO A 100 -21.03 10.10 31.38
C PRO A 100 -20.54 8.75 30.89
N GLU A 101 -20.09 7.94 31.85
CA GLU A 101 -19.61 6.58 31.68
C GLU A 101 -20.66 5.78 30.90
N ARG A 102 -20.63 5.88 29.56
CA ARG A 102 -21.65 5.30 28.69
C ARG A 102 -21.59 3.81 28.90
N ASP A 103 -22.69 3.24 29.42
CA ASP A 103 -22.96 1.82 29.64
C ASP A 103 -21.82 0.92 29.15
N ARG A 104 -20.76 0.90 29.96
CA ARG A 104 -19.59 0.08 29.69
C ARG A 104 -20.09 -1.36 29.73
N PRO A 105 -19.65 -2.24 28.82
CA PRO A 105 -19.66 -3.66 29.11
C PRO A 105 -18.74 -3.89 30.32
N VAL A 106 -19.32 -3.79 31.52
CA VAL A 106 -18.69 -4.11 32.81
C VAL A 106 -18.43 -5.61 32.78
N GLY A 107 -17.29 -6.02 32.23
CA GLY A 107 -17.01 -7.44 32.05
C GLY A 107 -15.60 -7.81 31.58
N SER A 108 -14.83 -6.89 31.01
CA SER A 108 -13.40 -7.15 30.78
C SER A 108 -12.65 -6.89 32.09
N ALA A 109 -12.59 -7.90 32.96
CA ALA A 109 -11.67 -7.90 34.08
C ALA A 109 -10.26 -7.57 33.53
N LEU A 110 -9.58 -6.62 34.19
CA LEU A 110 -8.24 -6.10 33.85
C LEU A 110 -7.25 -7.25 33.59
N ARG A 111 -7.21 -7.75 32.36
CA ARG A 111 -6.17 -8.67 31.92
C ARG A 111 -4.90 -7.85 31.83
N THR A 112 -3.86 -8.28 32.54
CA THR A 112 -2.53 -7.69 32.42
C THR A 112 -2.11 -7.73 30.94
N VAL A 113 -1.90 -6.57 30.34
CA VAL A 113 -1.47 -6.46 28.94
C VAL A 113 -0.04 -7.00 28.83
N ALA A 114 0.12 -8.06 28.07
CA ALA A 114 1.41 -8.64 27.78
C ALA A 114 2.12 -7.82 26.69
N MET A 115 3.16 -7.09 27.09
CA MET A 115 4.02 -6.32 26.19
C MET A 115 5.44 -6.91 26.24
N THR A 116 6.02 -7.14 25.06
CA THR A 116 7.41 -7.53 24.91
C THR A 116 8.25 -6.31 24.53
N ALA A 117 9.28 -6.02 25.32
CA ALA A 117 10.32 -5.07 24.97
C ALA A 117 11.44 -5.78 24.19
N LEU A 118 11.98 -5.11 23.18
CA LEU A 118 13.12 -5.60 22.40
C LEU A 118 14.38 -4.86 22.80
N ASP A 119 15.48 -5.57 22.97
CA ASP A 119 16.79 -4.96 23.24
C ASP A 119 17.59 -4.67 21.97
N ALA A 120 17.19 -5.24 20.83
CA ALA A 120 17.83 -5.05 19.54
C ALA A 120 16.81 -4.90 18.40
N CYS A 121 17.27 -4.43 17.25
CA CYS A 121 16.47 -4.38 16.03
C CYS A 121 16.04 -5.80 15.63
N PRO A 122 14.73 -6.06 15.46
CA PRO A 122 14.24 -7.39 15.16
C PRO A 122 14.53 -7.83 13.73
N ALA A 123 15.01 -6.93 12.86
CA ALA A 123 15.36 -7.25 11.48
C ALA A 123 16.85 -7.58 11.30
N CYS A 124 17.76 -6.74 11.83
CA CYS A 124 19.21 -6.92 11.64
C CYS A 124 19.98 -7.29 12.91
N GLY A 125 19.36 -7.22 14.10
CA GLY A 125 20.01 -7.53 15.37
C GLY A 125 20.89 -6.43 15.97
N ALA A 126 21.00 -5.25 15.35
CA ALA A 126 21.76 -4.14 15.93
C ALA A 126 21.08 -3.59 17.20
N ALA A 127 21.85 -3.39 18.27
CA ALA A 127 21.35 -2.86 19.54
C ALA A 127 21.17 -1.32 19.52
N ALA A 128 22.07 -0.62 18.83
CA ALA A 128 22.07 0.84 18.77
C ALA A 128 20.85 1.38 17.98
N ARG A 129 20.13 2.32 18.60
CA ARG A 129 18.87 2.88 18.09
C ARG A 129 18.58 4.25 18.67
N THR A 130 17.70 5.00 18.02
CA THR A 130 17.15 6.27 18.53
C THR A 130 15.63 6.19 18.58
N LEU A 131 15.03 6.48 19.74
CA LEU A 131 13.58 6.65 19.88
C LEU A 131 13.13 7.85 19.05
N VAL A 132 12.11 7.65 18.22
CA VAL A 132 11.58 8.70 17.34
C VAL A 132 10.07 8.89 17.41
N CYS A 133 9.32 7.98 18.04
CA CYS A 133 7.91 8.17 18.37
C CYS A 133 7.47 7.13 19.41
N GLU A 134 6.87 7.57 20.50
CA GLU A 134 6.38 6.71 21.58
C GLU A 134 5.07 6.04 21.20
N TYR A 135 4.26 6.70 20.38
CA TYR A 135 2.85 6.40 20.20
C TYR A 135 2.55 5.65 18.91
N ASN A 136 1.47 4.86 18.96
CA ASN A 136 0.81 4.31 17.78
C ASN A 136 -0.63 4.87 17.67
N ARG A 137 -1.31 4.54 16.58
CA ARG A 137 -2.68 5.00 16.25
C ARG A 137 -3.71 4.87 17.36
N LEU A 138 -3.58 3.91 18.28
CA LEU A 138 -4.49 3.73 19.40
C LEU A 138 -4.60 4.99 20.29
N ILE A 139 -3.58 5.85 20.30
CA ILE A 139 -3.63 7.16 20.96
C ILE A 139 -4.65 8.13 20.32
N LEU A 140 -5.15 7.84 19.11
CA LEU A 140 -6.11 8.66 18.37
C LEU A 140 -7.52 8.05 18.35
N ILE A 141 -7.73 6.91 19.01
CA ILE A 141 -9.04 6.26 19.04
C ILE A 141 -9.73 6.63 20.36
N ASP A 142 -11.03 6.89 20.29
CA ASP A 142 -11.87 7.22 21.46
C ASP A 142 -12.39 5.96 22.17
N VAL A 143 -11.99 4.78 21.70
CA VAL A 143 -12.23 3.50 22.38
C VAL A 143 -11.26 3.40 23.54
N GLU A 144 -11.79 3.04 24.71
CA GLU A 144 -10.99 2.75 25.88
C GLU A 144 -10.12 1.52 25.61
N VAL A 145 -8.82 1.77 25.50
CA VAL A 145 -7.77 0.76 25.37
C VAL A 145 -6.75 1.04 26.47
N ASP A 146 -6.13 -0.03 26.96
CA ASP A 146 -5.09 0.06 27.98
C ASP A 146 -3.98 1.05 27.56
N GLU A 147 -3.53 1.90 28.48
CA GLU A 147 -2.50 2.90 28.20
C GLU A 147 -1.19 2.29 27.69
N ALA A 148 -0.84 1.08 28.12
CA ALA A 148 0.33 0.37 27.63
C ALA A 148 0.23 0.06 26.12
N LEU A 149 -0.98 -0.19 25.61
CA LEU A 149 -1.19 -0.47 24.19
C LEU A 149 -1.06 0.76 23.31
N LYS A 150 -1.14 1.98 23.86
CA LYS A 150 -0.96 3.22 23.10
C LYS A 150 0.52 3.54 22.83
N ARG A 151 1.46 2.88 23.53
CA ARG A 151 2.89 3.18 23.52
C ARG A 151 3.74 2.01 23.01
N TYR A 152 4.31 2.16 21.81
CA TYR A 152 5.14 1.15 21.13
C TYR A 152 6.62 1.51 21.05
N ASP A 153 6.98 2.75 21.39
CA ASP A 153 8.37 3.23 21.43
C ASP A 153 9.14 2.92 20.12
N TYR A 154 8.62 3.44 19.00
CA TYR A 154 9.22 3.31 17.68
C TYR A 154 10.61 3.93 17.63
N CYS A 155 11.58 3.11 17.22
CA CYS A 155 12.99 3.48 17.18
C CYS A 155 13.57 3.29 15.77
N VAL A 156 14.41 4.24 15.32
CA VAL A 156 15.25 4.09 14.13
C VAL A 156 16.46 3.23 14.50
N CYS A 157 16.63 2.10 13.83
CA CYS A 157 17.80 1.25 13.97
C CYS A 157 19.04 1.91 13.35
N HIS A 158 20.17 1.95 14.07
CA HIS A 158 21.42 2.53 13.55
C HIS A 158 22.16 1.63 12.55
N GLY A 159 21.83 0.33 12.50
CA GLY A 159 22.43 -0.63 11.57
C GLY A 159 21.77 -0.60 10.18
N CYS A 160 20.48 -0.96 10.10
CA CYS A 160 19.77 -1.06 8.82
C CYS A 160 18.86 0.13 8.49
N GLY A 161 18.64 1.06 9.41
CA GLY A 161 17.76 2.23 9.19
C GLY A 161 16.26 1.96 9.32
N VAL A 162 15.82 0.70 9.48
CA VAL A 162 14.40 0.40 9.72
C VAL A 162 13.92 1.09 11.00
N THR A 163 12.72 1.65 10.96
CA THR A 163 12.04 2.11 12.17
C THR A 163 11.13 1.01 12.66
N TYR A 164 11.21 0.64 13.94
CA TYR A 164 10.46 -0.49 14.47
C TYR A 164 9.92 -0.22 15.88
N ALA A 165 8.79 -0.84 16.22
CA ALA A 165 8.22 -0.83 17.56
C ALA A 165 9.14 -1.59 18.53
N ALA A 166 9.83 -0.89 19.43
CA ALA A 166 10.69 -1.52 20.44
C ALA A 166 9.89 -2.13 21.59
N ARG A 167 8.60 -1.78 21.72
CA ARG A 167 7.63 -2.42 22.61
C ARG A 167 6.42 -2.81 21.79
N ARG A 168 5.94 -4.04 21.99
CA ARG A 168 4.83 -4.57 21.19
C ARG A 168 4.04 -5.61 21.96
N PRO A 169 2.73 -5.73 21.67
CA PRO A 169 1.89 -6.77 22.26
C PRO A 169 2.40 -8.15 21.89
N ALA A 170 2.19 -9.12 22.79
CA ALA A 170 2.52 -10.52 22.56
C ALA A 170 1.43 -11.43 23.11
N GLY A 171 1.44 -12.70 22.67
CA GLY A 171 0.53 -13.75 23.09
C GLY A 171 -0.94 -13.35 22.96
N ASP A 172 -1.70 -13.59 24.02
CA ASP A 172 -3.14 -13.32 24.05
C ASP A 172 -3.48 -11.85 23.80
N THR A 173 -2.64 -10.90 24.22
CA THR A 173 -2.86 -9.48 23.94
C THR A 173 -2.80 -9.17 22.44
N PHE A 174 -1.83 -9.73 21.71
CA PHE A 174 -1.77 -9.54 20.26
C PHE A 174 -2.93 -10.24 19.55
N ARG A 175 -3.31 -11.44 20.02
CA ARG A 175 -4.47 -12.18 19.49
C ARG A 175 -5.76 -11.40 19.67
N GLU A 176 -6.02 -10.85 20.86
CA GLU A 176 -7.21 -10.03 21.14
C GLU A 176 -7.24 -8.76 20.28
N LEU A 177 -6.09 -8.10 20.07
CA LEU A 177 -6.00 -6.97 19.15
C LEU A 177 -6.39 -7.40 17.73
N PHE A 178 -5.88 -8.53 17.27
CA PHE A 178 -6.13 -9.05 15.93
C PHE A 178 -7.58 -9.51 15.75
N GLU A 179 -8.20 -10.15 16.74
CA GLU A 179 -9.62 -10.53 16.73
C GLU A 179 -10.54 -9.30 16.59
N ARG A 180 -10.09 -8.16 17.12
CA ARG A 180 -10.77 -6.86 17.03
C ARG A 180 -10.12 -5.92 16.01
N PHE A 181 -9.56 -6.47 14.94
CA PHE A 181 -8.80 -5.73 13.93
C PHE A 181 -9.46 -4.42 13.49
N ASP A 182 -10.74 -4.46 13.09
CA ASP A 182 -11.46 -3.26 12.62
C ASP A 182 -11.64 -2.20 13.73
N ASP A 183 -11.97 -2.63 14.95
CA ASP A 183 -12.13 -1.71 16.09
C ASP A 183 -10.81 -0.97 16.38
N ASN A 184 -9.70 -1.71 16.38
CA ASN A 184 -8.35 -1.19 16.62
C ASN A 184 -7.80 -0.34 15.46
N LEU A 185 -8.48 -0.36 14.31
CA LEU A 185 -8.25 0.56 13.20
C LEU A 185 -9.24 1.74 13.18
N GLY A 186 -10.08 1.89 14.20
CA GLY A 186 -11.09 2.95 14.30
C GLY A 186 -12.24 2.78 13.32
N ARG A 187 -12.43 1.58 12.74
CA ARG A 187 -13.54 1.25 11.84
C ARG A 187 -14.73 0.79 12.70
N THR A 188 -15.45 1.75 13.27
CA THR A 188 -16.57 1.44 14.18
C THR A 188 -17.75 0.74 13.47
N ALA A 189 -18.54 0.00 14.24
CA ALA A 189 -19.72 -0.78 13.80
C ALA A 189 -20.82 0.03 13.09
N ARG A 190 -20.76 1.38 13.09
CA ARG A 190 -21.67 2.20 12.27
C ARG A 190 -21.51 1.94 10.78
N ASN A 191 -20.36 1.43 10.34
CA ASN A 191 -20.20 0.83 9.02
C ASN A 191 -20.52 -0.67 9.12
N GLN A 192 -21.81 -1.04 9.05
CA GLN A 192 -22.30 -2.42 9.25
C GLN A 192 -21.77 -3.44 8.23
N ASN A 193 -21.00 -3.02 7.24
CA ASN A 193 -20.40 -3.90 6.23
C ASN A 193 -18.99 -4.31 6.62
N ARG A 194 -18.88 -5.08 7.72
CA ARG A 194 -17.64 -5.80 8.03
C ARG A 194 -17.30 -6.72 6.87
N SER A 195 -16.18 -6.45 6.18
CA SER A 195 -15.70 -7.31 5.11
C SER A 195 -15.47 -8.72 5.66
N LEU A 196 -16.32 -9.67 5.25
CA LEU A 196 -16.22 -11.07 5.65
C LEU A 196 -14.81 -11.63 5.39
N LEU A 197 -14.10 -11.08 4.41
CA LEU A 197 -12.75 -11.46 4.01
C LEU A 197 -11.66 -11.06 5.01
N LEU A 198 -11.89 -10.01 5.79
CA LEU A 198 -10.97 -9.54 6.82
C LEU A 198 -11.36 -10.01 8.22
N SER A 199 -12.48 -10.75 8.35
CA SER A 199 -12.87 -11.32 9.63
C SER A 199 -11.87 -12.40 10.05
N PRO A 200 -11.22 -12.27 11.22
CA PRO A 200 -10.25 -13.26 11.71
C PRO A 200 -10.91 -14.53 12.22
N GLY A 201 -12.21 -14.48 12.55
CA GLY A 201 -12.95 -15.60 13.13
C GLY A 201 -13.22 -16.77 12.14
N PRO A 202 -13.57 -17.95 12.66
CA PRO A 202 -14.01 -19.07 11.84
C PRO A 202 -15.29 -18.73 11.07
N LEU A 203 -15.38 -19.21 9.83
CA LEU A 203 -16.59 -19.04 9.01
C LEU A 203 -17.73 -19.92 9.52
N SER A 204 -18.89 -19.31 9.74
CA SER A 204 -20.15 -20.04 9.91
C SER A 204 -20.59 -20.72 8.60
N GLU A 205 -21.56 -21.62 8.67
CA GLU A 205 -22.16 -22.23 7.48
C GLU A 205 -22.84 -21.17 6.58
N ALA A 206 -23.50 -20.17 7.19
CA ALA A 206 -24.09 -19.06 6.47
C ALA A 206 -23.05 -18.20 5.75
N ASP A 207 -21.89 -17.98 6.37
CA ASP A 207 -20.77 -17.27 5.73
C ASP A 207 -20.23 -18.05 4.53
N ARG A 208 -20.05 -19.37 4.67
CA ARG A 208 -19.61 -20.25 3.58
C ARG A 208 -20.62 -20.26 2.43
N ALA A 209 -21.91 -20.40 2.73
CA ALA A 209 -22.97 -20.35 1.71
C ALA A 209 -22.98 -18.99 0.99
N THR A 210 -22.80 -17.90 1.72
CA THR A 210 -22.68 -16.55 1.15
C THR A 210 -21.47 -16.44 0.21
N LEU A 211 -20.32 -16.95 0.62
CA LEU A 211 -19.12 -16.97 -0.21
C LEU A 211 -19.33 -17.84 -1.46
N VAL A 212 -19.89 -19.06 -1.34
CA VAL A 212 -20.19 -19.94 -2.49
C VAL A 212 -21.15 -19.28 -3.47
N ALA A 213 -22.21 -18.64 -2.98
CA ALA A 213 -23.15 -17.92 -3.84
C ALA A 213 -22.47 -16.79 -4.63
N ARG A 214 -21.52 -16.08 -4.01
CA ARG A 214 -20.71 -15.05 -4.68
C ARG A 214 -19.75 -15.64 -5.71
N LEU A 215 -19.10 -16.75 -5.37
CA LEU A 215 -18.22 -17.48 -6.29
C LEU A 215 -18.99 -17.91 -7.55
N ALA A 216 -20.19 -18.46 -7.39
CA ALA A 216 -21.05 -18.87 -8.49
C ALA A 216 -21.50 -17.70 -9.38
N GLY A 217 -21.66 -16.49 -8.80
CA GLY A 217 -22.00 -15.27 -9.51
C GLY A 217 -20.84 -14.65 -10.32
N GLY A 218 -19.64 -15.24 -10.26
CA GLY A 218 -18.43 -14.64 -10.83
C GLY A 218 -18.02 -13.34 -10.13
N THR A 219 -18.59 -13.08 -8.95
CA THR A 219 -18.22 -11.97 -8.07
C THR A 219 -16.88 -12.31 -7.45
N PHE A 220 -15.82 -12.04 -8.19
CA PHE A 220 -14.49 -11.98 -7.66
C PHE A 220 -14.09 -10.53 -7.46
N VAL A 221 -13.48 -10.31 -6.30
CA VAL A 221 -12.58 -9.21 -5.99
C VAL A 221 -13.24 -7.85 -5.73
N SER A 222 -13.67 -7.69 -4.49
CA SER A 222 -13.37 -6.53 -3.64
C SER A 222 -13.93 -6.76 -2.24
N GLU A 223 -13.47 -5.97 -1.28
CA GLU A 223 -14.09 -5.87 0.06
C GLU A 223 -15.54 -5.32 0.03
N HIS A 224 -16.14 -5.10 -1.15
CA HIS A 224 -17.38 -4.38 -1.32
C HIS A 224 -18.58 -5.32 -1.28
N LEU A 225 -19.28 -5.34 -0.14
CA LEU A 225 -20.39 -6.26 0.15
C LEU A 225 -21.74 -5.85 -0.50
N GLU A 226 -21.86 -4.65 -1.07
CA GLU A 226 -23.16 -4.02 -1.36
C GLU A 226 -23.37 -3.48 -2.78
N ARG A 227 -22.50 -3.79 -3.74
CA ARG A 227 -22.59 -3.14 -5.05
C ARG A 227 -23.58 -3.80 -6.01
N GLY A 228 -24.16 -2.98 -6.88
CA GLY A 228 -25.14 -3.42 -7.87
C GLY A 228 -24.50 -4.36 -8.91
N ARG A 229 -25.32 -5.13 -9.62
CA ARG A 229 -24.84 -6.06 -10.67
C ARG A 229 -23.92 -5.43 -11.73
N GLY A 230 -24.00 -4.12 -11.95
CA GLY A 230 -23.16 -3.37 -12.90
C GLY A 230 -21.72 -3.11 -12.44
N ASP A 231 -21.44 -3.16 -11.13
CA ASP A 231 -20.16 -2.71 -10.57
C ASP A 231 -19.13 -3.83 -10.45
N TYR A 232 -19.53 -5.09 -10.68
CA TYR A 232 -18.65 -6.25 -10.46
C TYR A 232 -17.51 -6.34 -11.47
N LEU A 233 -17.80 -6.12 -12.76
CA LEU A 233 -16.80 -6.27 -13.82
C LEU A 233 -15.67 -5.24 -13.72
N PRO A 234 -15.93 -3.93 -13.52
CA PRO A 234 -14.87 -2.95 -13.31
C PRO A 234 -13.96 -3.29 -12.13
N GLN A 235 -14.53 -3.79 -11.03
CA GLN A 235 -13.77 -4.12 -9.83
C GLN A 235 -12.85 -5.34 -10.04
N LEU A 236 -13.41 -6.40 -10.63
CA LEU A 236 -12.65 -7.57 -11.04
C LEU A 236 -11.51 -7.19 -11.99
N GLN A 237 -11.77 -6.31 -12.95
CA GLN A 237 -10.76 -5.78 -13.86
C GLN A 237 -9.68 -5.01 -13.10
N ASN A 238 -10.05 -4.12 -12.17
CA ASN A 238 -9.11 -3.37 -11.36
C ASN A 238 -8.19 -4.27 -10.55
N ASP A 239 -8.74 -5.28 -9.86
CA ASP A 239 -7.91 -6.19 -9.07
C ASP A 239 -7.02 -7.09 -9.95
N ARG A 240 -7.50 -7.50 -11.13
CA ARG A 240 -6.67 -8.23 -12.10
C ARG A 240 -5.57 -7.36 -12.67
N LEU A 241 -5.85 -6.10 -12.98
CA LEU A 241 -4.87 -5.13 -13.48
C LEU A 241 -3.84 -4.78 -12.40
N ALA A 242 -4.27 -4.61 -11.16
CA ALA A 242 -3.35 -4.43 -10.03
C ALA A 242 -2.44 -5.65 -9.87
N SER A 243 -2.98 -6.86 -10.02
CA SER A 243 -2.20 -8.11 -9.93
C SER A 243 -1.29 -8.31 -11.14
N SER A 244 -1.66 -7.85 -12.34
CA SER A 244 -0.88 -8.11 -13.57
C SER A 244 0.46 -7.41 -13.57
N ALA A 245 0.58 -6.24 -12.93
CA ALA A 245 1.87 -5.56 -12.79
C ALA A 245 2.89 -6.45 -12.06
N HIS A 246 2.48 -7.12 -10.98
CA HIS A 246 3.33 -8.05 -10.24
C HIS A 246 3.74 -9.26 -11.09
N VAL A 247 2.78 -9.84 -11.84
CA VAL A 247 3.04 -10.99 -12.72
C VAL A 247 4.01 -10.63 -13.85
N GLU A 248 3.89 -9.44 -14.41
CA GLU A 248 4.78 -8.94 -15.47
C GLU A 248 6.21 -8.74 -14.96
N ILE A 249 6.37 -8.13 -13.78
CA ILE A 249 7.67 -7.97 -13.12
C ILE A 249 8.31 -9.34 -12.90
N LEU A 250 7.55 -10.30 -12.35
CA LEU A 250 8.04 -11.65 -12.11
C LEU A 250 8.46 -12.34 -13.41
N GLY A 251 7.64 -12.29 -14.46
CA GLY A 251 7.94 -12.88 -15.77
C GLY A 251 9.12 -12.22 -16.50
N SER A 252 9.35 -10.93 -16.27
CA SER A 252 10.45 -10.17 -16.88
C SER A 252 11.80 -10.46 -16.24
N HIS A 253 11.82 -10.77 -14.95
CA HIS A 253 13.07 -10.97 -14.19
C HIS A 253 13.40 -12.44 -13.92
N LEU A 254 12.42 -13.35 -14.00
CA LEU A 254 12.60 -14.75 -13.63
C LEU A 254 12.34 -15.68 -14.82
N THR A 255 13.13 -16.75 -14.90
CA THR A 255 12.83 -17.86 -15.82
C THR A 255 11.88 -18.84 -15.14
N LEU A 256 10.57 -18.63 -15.30
CA LEU A 256 9.53 -19.45 -14.68
C LEU A 256 9.13 -20.61 -15.60
N ARG A 257 9.31 -21.86 -15.14
CA ARG A 257 8.84 -23.07 -15.82
C ARG A 257 8.27 -24.06 -14.80
N GLN A 258 6.95 -24.12 -14.72
CA GLN A 258 6.22 -24.91 -13.72
C GLN A 258 6.72 -24.68 -12.29
N PRO A 259 6.93 -23.43 -11.84
CA PRO A 259 7.54 -23.16 -10.54
C PRO A 259 6.62 -23.58 -9.39
N ARG A 260 7.18 -24.04 -8.27
CA ARG A 260 6.48 -24.13 -6.99
C ARG A 260 6.43 -22.75 -6.34
N VAL A 261 5.24 -22.20 -6.19
CA VAL A 261 5.05 -20.82 -5.71
C VAL A 261 4.24 -20.80 -4.43
N LEU A 262 4.76 -20.12 -3.41
CA LEU A 262 4.03 -19.81 -2.18
C LEU A 262 3.67 -18.33 -2.14
N GLU A 263 2.41 -17.97 -1.90
CA GLU A 263 2.01 -16.60 -1.54
C GLU A 263 1.66 -16.52 -0.04
N ILE A 264 2.31 -15.62 0.67
CA ILE A 264 2.09 -15.32 2.09
C ILE A 264 1.22 -14.08 2.19
N ARG A 265 0.16 -14.17 3.00
CA ARG A 265 -0.88 -13.14 3.12
C ARG A 265 -1.51 -12.75 1.76
N PRO A 266 -1.88 -13.73 0.91
CA PRO A 266 -2.51 -13.44 -0.37
C PRO A 266 -3.77 -12.60 -0.17
N ARG A 267 -4.06 -11.69 -1.11
CA ARG A 267 -5.37 -11.03 -1.12
C ARG A 267 -6.45 -12.07 -1.44
N PHE A 268 -6.40 -12.60 -2.66
CA PHE A 268 -7.35 -13.58 -3.18
C PHE A 268 -6.68 -14.65 -4.06
N GLY A 269 -5.35 -14.73 -4.09
CA GLY A 269 -4.61 -15.66 -4.95
C GLY A 269 -4.62 -15.30 -6.44
N SER A 270 -4.97 -14.07 -6.81
CA SER A 270 -4.98 -13.62 -8.21
C SER A 270 -3.60 -13.73 -8.88
N ILE A 271 -2.53 -13.43 -8.15
CA ILE A 271 -1.16 -13.60 -8.63
C ILE A 271 -0.87 -15.10 -8.84
N LEU A 272 -1.16 -15.95 -7.86
CA LEU A 272 -0.98 -17.41 -7.97
C LEU A 272 -1.72 -18.01 -9.17
N VAL A 273 -2.99 -17.64 -9.38
CA VAL A 273 -3.80 -18.12 -10.53
C VAL A 273 -3.19 -17.68 -11.85
N ALA A 274 -2.71 -16.43 -11.94
CA ALA A 274 -2.05 -15.95 -13.14
C ALA A 274 -0.75 -16.72 -13.41
N LEU A 275 0.07 -16.96 -12.38
CA LEU A 275 1.30 -17.73 -12.50
C LEU A 275 1.04 -19.20 -12.89
N GLN A 276 0.00 -19.81 -12.33
CA GLN A 276 -0.43 -21.16 -12.70
C GLN A 276 -0.81 -21.25 -14.18
N ARG A 277 -1.59 -20.29 -14.68
CA ARG A 277 -2.07 -20.27 -16.07
C ARG A 277 -0.97 -19.96 -17.08
N LEU A 278 -0.09 -19.01 -16.77
CA LEU A 278 0.92 -18.53 -17.71
C LEU A 278 2.20 -19.37 -17.69
N TYR A 279 2.57 -19.89 -16.53
CA TYR A 279 3.86 -20.58 -16.33
C TYR A 279 3.70 -22.02 -15.86
N GLY A 280 2.47 -22.53 -15.70
CA GLY A 280 2.21 -23.87 -15.19
C GLY A 280 2.60 -24.04 -13.72
N ALA A 281 2.63 -22.95 -12.94
CA ALA A 281 3.03 -22.95 -11.54
C ALA A 281 2.18 -23.89 -10.67
N GLU A 282 2.80 -24.46 -9.63
CA GLU A 282 2.14 -25.20 -8.56
C GLU A 282 1.89 -24.25 -7.37
N PRO A 283 0.63 -23.80 -7.13
CA PRO A 283 0.36 -22.72 -6.19
C PRO A 283 0.07 -23.21 -4.76
N TYR A 284 0.68 -22.53 -3.80
CA TYR A 284 0.48 -22.68 -2.36
C TYR A 284 0.19 -21.31 -1.76
N ALA A 285 -0.64 -21.27 -0.70
CA ALA A 285 -1.05 -20.01 -0.10
C ALA A 285 -1.14 -20.10 1.42
N LEU A 286 -0.59 -19.11 2.12
CA LEU A 286 -0.71 -18.93 3.57
C LEU A 286 -1.59 -17.71 3.89
N PRO A 287 -2.94 -17.85 3.81
CA PRO A 287 -3.92 -16.79 4.08
C PRO A 287 -3.92 -16.31 5.51
N MET A 288 -4.39 -15.09 5.71
CA MET A 288 -4.56 -14.49 7.04
C MET A 288 -5.90 -14.88 7.69
N THR A 289 -6.93 -15.15 6.90
CA THR A 289 -8.28 -15.44 7.40
C THR A 289 -8.87 -16.73 6.82
N HIS A 290 -9.82 -17.33 7.55
CA HIS A 290 -10.58 -18.48 7.06
C HIS A 290 -11.37 -18.16 5.79
N ALA A 291 -11.83 -16.92 5.63
CA ALA A 291 -12.51 -16.45 4.43
C ALA A 291 -11.61 -16.50 3.20
N GLN A 292 -10.40 -15.96 3.30
CA GLN A 292 -9.40 -16.02 2.22
C GLN A 292 -9.03 -17.47 1.89
N GLN A 293 -8.78 -18.29 2.92
CA GLN A 293 -8.48 -19.71 2.78
C GLN A 293 -9.58 -20.44 1.99
N PHE A 294 -10.83 -20.29 2.43
CA PHE A 294 -11.97 -20.91 1.79
C PHE A 294 -12.12 -20.47 0.33
N VAL A 295 -12.03 -19.16 0.05
CA VAL A 295 -12.12 -18.64 -1.31
C VAL A 295 -11.04 -19.23 -2.20
N MET A 296 -9.78 -19.27 -1.76
CA MET A 296 -8.69 -19.80 -2.58
C MET A 296 -8.83 -21.29 -2.88
N GLN A 297 -9.27 -22.08 -1.90
CA GLN A 297 -9.52 -23.51 -2.08
C GLN A 297 -10.70 -23.76 -3.02
N GLN A 298 -11.84 -23.09 -2.79
CA GLN A 298 -13.07 -23.34 -3.55
C GLN A 298 -13.05 -22.74 -4.95
N ALA A 299 -12.49 -21.55 -5.11
CA ALA A 299 -12.48 -20.85 -6.39
C ALA A 299 -11.40 -21.34 -7.34
N TYR A 300 -10.23 -21.66 -6.79
CA TYR A 300 -9.00 -21.81 -7.58
C TYR A 300 -8.31 -23.14 -7.37
N GLY A 301 -8.76 -23.97 -6.41
CA GLY A 301 -8.08 -25.22 -6.07
C GLY A 301 -6.66 -25.01 -5.54
N ILE A 302 -6.36 -23.83 -4.97
CA ILE A 302 -5.05 -23.52 -4.41
C ILE A 302 -4.87 -24.26 -3.09
N THR A 303 -3.69 -24.88 -2.88
CA THR A 303 -3.35 -25.54 -1.62
C THR A 303 -3.12 -24.48 -0.53
N ALA A 304 -4.09 -24.35 0.38
CA ALA A 304 -4.07 -23.42 1.51
C ALA A 304 -4.48 -24.12 2.81
N SER A 305 -3.68 -25.08 3.29
CA SER A 305 -4.06 -25.93 4.44
C SER A 305 -3.93 -25.26 5.83
N SER A 306 -3.28 -24.11 5.93
CA SER A 306 -3.00 -23.44 7.20
C SER A 306 -3.24 -21.94 7.10
N LEU A 307 -3.51 -21.31 8.25
CA LEU A 307 -3.54 -19.85 8.37
C LEU A 307 -2.16 -19.33 8.76
N LEU A 308 -1.91 -18.07 8.43
CA LEU A 308 -0.74 -17.32 8.84
C LEU A 308 -0.76 -17.08 10.35
N ASP A 309 0.29 -17.55 11.03
CA ASP A 309 0.61 -17.17 12.40
C ASP A 309 1.68 -16.07 12.38
N PHE A 310 1.32 -14.86 12.82
CA PHE A 310 2.24 -13.73 12.86
C PHE A 310 3.26 -13.81 14.01
N GLU A 311 2.95 -14.56 15.06
CA GLU A 311 3.81 -14.71 16.25
C GLU A 311 4.79 -15.86 16.06
N HIS A 312 4.31 -16.99 15.57
CA HIS A 312 5.11 -18.21 15.35
C HIS A 312 5.19 -18.55 13.85
N PHE A 313 5.67 -17.59 13.06
CA PHE A 313 5.71 -17.74 11.61
C PHE A 313 6.49 -18.98 11.17
N THR A 314 5.81 -19.89 10.48
CA THR A 314 6.38 -21.09 9.86
C THR A 314 5.70 -21.36 8.52
N ILE A 315 6.40 -22.02 7.60
CA ILE A 315 5.82 -22.45 6.33
C ILE A 315 5.48 -23.95 6.42
N PRO A 316 4.19 -24.33 6.53
CA PRO A 316 3.77 -25.68 6.91
C PRO A 316 3.65 -26.65 5.73
N TYR A 317 4.33 -26.37 4.63
CA TYR A 317 4.32 -27.21 3.42
C TYR A 317 5.58 -28.06 3.33
N GLU A 318 5.58 -29.11 2.53
CA GLU A 318 6.78 -29.92 2.29
C GLU A 318 7.59 -29.42 1.07
N GLY A 319 8.89 -29.73 1.08
CA GLY A 319 9.83 -29.40 -0.01
C GLY A 319 10.32 -27.95 -0.02
N GLN A 320 10.76 -27.46 -1.17
CA GLN A 320 11.23 -26.08 -1.36
C GLN A 320 10.45 -25.38 -2.47
N PHE A 321 10.46 -24.05 -2.46
CA PHE A 321 9.76 -23.19 -3.41
C PHE A 321 10.75 -22.48 -4.34
N ASP A 322 10.41 -22.35 -5.61
CA ASP A 322 11.19 -21.54 -6.56
C ASP A 322 10.96 -20.04 -6.33
N LEU A 323 9.75 -19.70 -5.85
CA LEU A 323 9.33 -18.34 -5.58
C LEU A 323 8.44 -18.29 -4.33
N ILE A 324 8.81 -17.44 -3.39
CA ILE A 324 7.94 -17.02 -2.27
C ILE A 324 7.53 -15.58 -2.54
N ILE A 325 6.24 -15.32 -2.51
CA ILE A 325 5.62 -14.00 -2.63
C ILE A 325 5.06 -13.62 -1.28
N ALA A 326 5.25 -12.40 -0.80
CA ALA A 326 4.63 -11.91 0.42
C ALA A 326 4.03 -10.53 0.21
N ASN A 327 2.74 -10.42 0.55
CA ASN A 327 1.96 -9.20 0.43
C ASN A 327 1.95 -8.46 1.76
N HIS A 328 2.56 -7.26 1.82
CA HIS A 328 2.45 -6.39 2.97
C HIS A 328 2.78 -7.14 4.28
N MET A 329 3.81 -7.99 4.25
CA MET A 329 4.11 -8.93 5.34
C MET A 329 5.18 -8.38 6.25
N LEU A 330 6.21 -7.74 5.70
CA LEU A 330 7.37 -7.34 6.48
C LEU A 330 7.01 -6.27 7.52
N THR A 331 6.11 -5.36 7.16
CA THR A 331 5.53 -4.31 8.03
C THR A 331 4.76 -4.86 9.23
N HIS A 332 4.26 -6.11 9.12
CA HIS A 332 3.42 -6.77 10.12
C HIS A 332 4.14 -7.90 10.88
N ALA A 333 5.35 -8.26 10.47
CA ALA A 333 6.06 -9.37 11.07
C ALA A 333 6.42 -9.05 12.53
N LEU A 334 6.06 -9.91 13.48
CA LEU A 334 6.54 -9.79 14.85
C LEU A 334 8.03 -10.15 14.94
N ASP A 335 8.48 -11.15 14.17
CA ASP A 335 9.90 -11.45 14.00
C ASP A 335 10.31 -11.38 12.52
N PRO A 336 10.58 -10.19 11.97
CA PRO A 336 11.00 -10.05 10.58
C PRO A 336 12.28 -10.84 10.25
N ARG A 337 13.20 -11.01 11.21
CA ARG A 337 14.40 -11.84 11.01
C ARG A 337 14.04 -13.31 10.92
N GLY A 338 13.19 -13.81 11.81
CA GLY A 338 12.65 -15.18 11.76
C GLY A 338 11.89 -15.45 10.48
N PHE A 339 11.02 -14.52 10.06
CA PHE A 339 10.30 -14.56 8.79
C PHE A 339 11.25 -14.69 7.59
N LEU A 340 12.27 -13.83 7.48
CA LEU A 340 13.23 -13.85 6.38
C LEU A 340 14.09 -15.12 6.41
N ALA A 341 14.48 -15.59 7.59
CA ALA A 341 15.23 -16.83 7.75
C ALA A 341 14.42 -18.05 7.30
N GLU A 342 13.14 -18.12 7.69
CA GLU A 342 12.22 -19.18 7.29
C GLU A 342 11.95 -19.15 5.79
N ALA A 343 11.66 -17.98 5.21
CA ALA A 343 11.49 -17.82 3.77
C ALA A 343 12.75 -18.31 3.02
N ARG A 344 13.95 -17.88 3.45
CA ARG A 344 15.22 -18.29 2.83
C ARG A 344 15.43 -19.79 2.91
N ARG A 345 15.19 -20.42 4.07
CA ARG A 345 15.30 -21.87 4.27
C ARG A 345 14.37 -22.66 3.34
N ARG A 346 13.21 -22.09 3.04
CA ARG A 346 12.14 -22.71 2.25
C ARG A 346 12.25 -22.45 0.75
N LEU A 347 13.15 -21.59 0.33
CA LEU A 347 13.47 -21.42 -1.09
C LEU A 347 14.40 -22.53 -1.56
N ALA A 348 14.19 -22.96 -2.81
CA ALA A 348 15.12 -23.81 -3.52
C ALA A 348 16.43 -23.05 -3.78
N PRO A 349 17.56 -23.74 -4.06
CA PRO A 349 18.77 -23.07 -4.52
C PRO A 349 18.49 -22.16 -5.73
N GLY A 350 18.83 -20.88 -5.60
CA GLY A 350 18.51 -19.87 -6.63
C GLY A 350 17.05 -19.37 -6.61
N GLY A 351 16.25 -19.77 -5.63
CA GLY A 351 14.88 -19.29 -5.44
C GLY A 351 14.82 -17.82 -5.02
N HIS A 352 13.65 -17.21 -5.20
CA HIS A 352 13.44 -15.78 -5.01
C HIS A 352 12.36 -15.45 -3.99
N LEU A 353 12.54 -14.33 -3.28
CA LEU A 353 11.53 -13.69 -2.44
C LEU A 353 11.02 -12.43 -3.16
N TYR A 354 9.71 -12.34 -3.35
CA TYR A 354 9.03 -11.16 -3.88
C TYR A 354 8.16 -10.51 -2.80
N LEU A 355 8.48 -9.28 -2.40
CA LEU A 355 7.66 -8.48 -1.49
C LEU A 355 6.91 -7.43 -2.30
N TYR A 356 5.62 -7.25 -2.00
CA TYR A 356 4.82 -6.21 -2.62
C TYR A 356 3.83 -5.58 -1.66
N ASN A 357 3.35 -4.38 -2.00
CA ASN A 357 2.51 -3.53 -1.18
C ASN A 357 3.12 -3.16 0.18
N GLU A 358 4.45 -3.21 0.34
CA GLU A 358 5.07 -2.73 1.58
C GLU A 358 4.98 -1.19 1.62
N PRO A 359 4.45 -0.56 2.69
CA PRO A 359 4.36 0.90 2.76
C PRO A 359 5.74 1.54 2.77
N ASP A 360 5.89 2.60 1.99
CA ASP A 360 7.05 3.47 2.05
C ASP A 360 6.83 4.51 3.15
N ASP A 361 7.78 4.67 4.06
CA ASP A 361 7.68 5.70 5.10
C ASP A 361 7.69 7.14 4.56
N ALA A 362 8.09 7.32 3.29
CA ALA A 362 7.91 8.57 2.57
C ALA A 362 6.46 9.10 2.64
N GLU A 363 5.45 8.21 2.76
CA GLU A 363 4.02 8.58 2.88
C GLU A 363 3.77 9.63 3.98
N PHE A 364 4.49 9.54 5.10
CA PHE A 364 4.36 10.45 6.24
C PHE A 364 5.63 11.25 6.57
N LEU A 365 6.81 10.87 6.04
CA LEU A 365 8.03 11.66 6.19
C LEU A 365 8.10 12.83 5.22
N ALA A 366 7.64 12.63 3.98
CA ALA A 366 7.60 13.64 2.93
C ALA A 366 6.17 14.00 2.51
N GLY A 367 5.25 13.03 2.58
CA GLY A 367 3.86 13.19 2.19
C GLY A 367 2.97 13.88 3.23
N ALA A 368 1.66 13.85 2.95
CA ALA A 368 0.64 14.48 3.79
C ALA A 368 0.12 13.57 4.91
N ALA A 369 0.49 12.29 4.94
CA ALA A 369 -0.05 11.35 5.91
C ALA A 369 0.47 11.64 7.33
N SER A 370 -0.36 11.32 8.32
CA SER A 370 0.03 11.40 9.72
C SER A 370 0.83 10.16 10.12
N MET A 371 2.05 10.37 10.63
CA MET A 371 2.91 9.30 11.15
C MET A 371 2.17 8.44 12.18
N ILE A 372 1.54 9.06 13.19
CA ILE A 372 0.82 8.35 14.26
C ILE A 372 -0.35 7.54 13.70
N ASN A 373 -1.06 8.06 12.70
CA ASN A 373 -2.16 7.34 12.08
C ASN A 373 -1.69 6.16 11.21
N THR A 374 -0.51 6.28 10.59
CA THR A 374 0.08 5.19 9.79
C THR A 374 0.68 4.09 10.67
N LEU A 375 1.30 4.46 11.78
CA LEU A 375 1.83 3.56 12.81
C LEU A 375 0.70 2.98 13.67
N ASN A 376 -0.09 2.08 13.10
CA ASN A 376 -1.17 1.38 13.82
C ASN A 376 -0.63 0.18 14.63
N PRO A 377 -1.41 -0.41 15.55
CA PRO A 377 -0.93 -1.50 16.41
C PRO A 377 -0.53 -2.79 15.68
N PHE A 378 -0.70 -2.88 14.36
CA PHE A 378 -0.24 -4.01 13.55
C PHE A 378 0.96 -3.65 12.65
N HIS A 379 1.31 -2.37 12.52
CA HIS A 379 2.45 -1.91 11.72
C HIS A 379 3.67 -1.77 12.63
N MET A 380 4.40 -2.87 12.77
CA MET A 380 5.52 -2.98 13.71
C MET A 380 6.81 -2.42 13.15
N GLN A 381 6.88 -2.20 11.83
CA GLN A 381 8.04 -1.64 11.14
C GLN A 381 7.61 -0.62 10.08
N THR A 382 8.47 0.35 9.80
CA THR A 382 8.39 1.23 8.61
C THR A 382 9.79 1.43 8.04
N PHE A 383 9.86 1.60 6.72
CA PHE A 383 11.12 1.68 5.99
C PHE A 383 10.96 2.40 4.65
N ASP A 384 12.06 2.94 4.16
CA ASP A 384 12.24 3.34 2.76
C ASP A 384 12.88 2.20 1.96
N ARG A 385 13.04 2.39 0.64
CA ARG A 385 13.71 1.42 -0.25
C ARG A 385 15.13 1.05 0.21
N ARG A 386 15.91 2.01 0.73
CA ARG A 386 17.31 1.79 1.15
C ARG A 386 17.37 0.91 2.39
N SER A 387 16.52 1.21 3.37
CA SER A 387 16.41 0.47 4.62
C SER A 387 15.84 -0.93 4.38
N LEU A 388 14.85 -1.09 3.49
CA LEU A 388 14.34 -2.39 3.07
C LEU A 388 15.45 -3.24 2.45
N THR A 389 16.24 -2.66 1.53
CA THR A 389 17.37 -3.37 0.89
C THR A 389 18.36 -3.87 1.93
N ARG A 390 18.70 -3.06 2.94
CA ARG A 390 19.59 -3.46 4.05
C ARG A 390 18.97 -4.54 4.93
N VAL A 391 17.67 -4.46 5.24
CA VAL A 391 16.95 -5.49 6.00
C VAL A 391 16.98 -6.83 5.26
N LEU A 392 16.75 -6.83 3.95
CA LEU A 392 16.74 -8.05 3.14
C LEU A 392 18.14 -8.62 2.96
N ALA A 393 19.16 -7.78 2.81
CA ALA A 393 20.56 -8.20 2.87
C ALA A 393 20.89 -8.89 4.20
N ALA A 394 20.42 -8.34 5.32
CA ALA A 394 20.55 -8.96 6.65
C ALA A 394 19.76 -10.28 6.79
N GLY A 395 18.70 -10.46 6.00
CA GLY A 395 17.97 -11.72 5.86
C GLY A 395 18.63 -12.75 4.94
N GLY A 396 19.72 -12.39 4.25
CA GLY A 396 20.38 -13.24 3.27
C GLY A 396 19.71 -13.21 1.90
N PHE A 397 19.27 -12.03 1.47
CA PHE A 397 18.75 -11.80 0.12
C PHE A 397 19.55 -10.70 -0.58
N GLU A 398 19.77 -10.84 -1.87
CA GLU A 398 20.28 -9.76 -2.71
C GLU A 398 19.20 -9.23 -3.65
N PRO A 399 19.14 -7.91 -3.89
CA PRO A 399 18.15 -7.33 -4.79
C PRO A 399 18.41 -7.78 -6.23
N VAL A 400 17.35 -8.28 -6.87
CA VAL A 400 17.25 -8.47 -8.34
C VAL A 400 16.49 -7.29 -8.94
N PHE A 401 15.44 -6.83 -8.26
CA PHE A 401 14.65 -5.68 -8.66
C PHE A 401 14.10 -4.95 -7.44
N THR A 402 14.10 -3.61 -7.48
CA THR A 402 13.47 -2.77 -6.46
C THR A 402 12.75 -1.62 -7.12
N GLY A 403 11.54 -1.31 -6.69
CA GLY A 403 10.76 -0.22 -7.28
C GLY A 403 9.66 0.28 -6.36
N ARG A 404 8.81 1.14 -6.92
CA ARG A 404 7.57 1.57 -6.29
C ARG A 404 6.39 1.24 -7.19
N HIS A 405 5.26 0.87 -6.58
CA HIS A 405 3.99 0.69 -7.26
C HIS A 405 2.88 1.26 -6.38
N HIS A 406 2.20 2.30 -6.86
CA HIS A 406 1.17 3.03 -6.09
C HIS A 406 1.65 3.51 -4.71
N GLY A 407 2.87 4.04 -4.62
CA GLY A 407 3.45 4.52 -3.35
C GLY A 407 3.93 3.41 -2.41
N HIS A 408 3.79 2.14 -2.79
CA HIS A 408 4.32 1.01 -2.04
C HIS A 408 5.64 0.54 -2.62
N VAL A 409 6.56 0.14 -1.75
CA VAL A 409 7.81 -0.49 -2.14
C VAL A 409 7.52 -1.90 -2.64
N ILE A 410 8.14 -2.24 -3.76
CA ILE A 410 8.19 -3.60 -4.31
C ILE A 410 9.65 -4.05 -4.37
N PHE A 411 9.87 -5.32 -4.04
CA PHE A 411 11.20 -5.90 -3.99
C PHE A 411 11.19 -7.34 -4.51
N LEU A 412 12.12 -7.67 -5.38
CA LEU A 412 12.44 -9.03 -5.77
C LEU A 412 13.90 -9.28 -5.38
N GLY A 413 14.16 -10.33 -4.60
CA GLY A 413 15.53 -10.70 -4.27
C GLY A 413 15.78 -12.19 -4.36
N ARG A 414 17.02 -12.53 -4.68
CA ARG A 414 17.54 -13.89 -4.75
C ARG A 414 18.09 -14.28 -3.39
N ALA A 415 17.82 -15.51 -2.95
CA ALA A 415 18.39 -16.05 -1.73
C ALA A 415 19.92 -16.22 -1.85
N LEU A 416 20.64 -15.85 -0.79
CA LEU A 416 22.08 -16.02 -0.62
C LEU A 416 22.39 -17.14 0.38
N ASP A 417 23.61 -17.66 0.31
CA ASP A 417 24.13 -18.66 1.27
C ASP A 417 24.14 -18.14 2.72
N GLY A 418 24.24 -16.83 2.91
CA GLY A 418 24.28 -16.22 4.23
C GLY A 418 23.79 -14.77 4.30
N PRO A 419 23.46 -14.30 5.52
CA PRO A 419 23.12 -12.90 5.77
C PRO A 419 24.34 -11.98 5.61
N ARG A 420 24.10 -10.75 5.16
CA ARG A 420 25.12 -9.69 5.11
C ARG A 420 24.89 -8.68 6.23
N GLN A 421 25.96 -8.16 6.81
CA GLN A 421 25.85 -7.12 7.83
C GLN A 421 25.44 -5.79 7.18
N PRO A 422 24.28 -5.21 7.52
CA PRO A 422 23.90 -3.91 6.99
C PRO A 422 24.70 -2.81 7.67
N SER A 423 25.00 -1.75 6.93
CA SER A 423 25.58 -0.52 7.47
C SER A 423 24.83 0.69 6.91
N MET A 424 24.48 1.61 7.80
CA MET A 424 23.93 2.92 7.48
C MET A 424 24.95 3.97 7.90
N SER A 425 25.24 4.93 7.02
CA SER A 425 26.19 6.00 7.33
C SER A 425 25.69 6.89 8.47
N LEU A 426 26.60 7.60 9.14
CA LEU A 426 26.22 8.53 10.22
C LEU A 426 25.33 9.67 9.70
N ASP A 427 25.59 10.15 8.48
CA ASP A 427 24.81 11.23 7.85
C ASP A 427 23.40 10.76 7.49
N GLU A 428 23.28 9.59 6.85
CA GLU A 428 21.99 8.98 6.54
C GLU A 428 21.18 8.73 7.81
N ARG A 429 21.83 8.21 8.86
CA ARG A 429 21.21 8.01 10.17
C ARG A 429 20.68 9.31 10.76
N SER A 430 21.51 10.36 10.79
CA SER A 430 21.14 11.66 11.35
C SER A 430 19.98 12.30 10.58
N ALA A 431 20.03 12.26 9.25
CA ALA A 431 18.97 12.77 8.39
C ALA A 431 17.64 12.03 8.63
N ARG A 432 17.69 10.70 8.71
CA ARG A 432 16.51 9.87 8.93
C ARG A 432 15.90 10.07 10.31
N VAL A 433 16.71 10.11 11.37
CA VAL A 433 16.24 10.45 12.72
C VAL A 433 15.58 11.83 12.74
N ALA A 434 16.20 12.84 12.14
CA ALA A 434 15.63 14.18 12.06
C ALA A 434 14.28 14.19 11.31
N ALA A 435 14.16 13.46 10.20
CA ALA A 435 12.92 13.35 9.44
C ALA A 435 11.79 12.72 10.26
N TYR A 436 12.07 11.66 11.02
CA TYR A 436 11.05 11.04 11.87
C TYR A 436 10.63 11.93 13.04
N LEU A 437 11.56 12.62 13.70
CA LEU A 437 11.22 13.56 14.78
C LEU A 437 10.35 14.71 14.26
N LYS A 438 10.69 15.22 13.07
CA LYS A 438 9.90 16.22 12.35
C LYS A 438 8.48 15.72 12.06
N ALA A 439 8.35 14.49 11.55
CA ALA A 439 7.06 13.87 11.24
C ALA A 439 6.23 13.58 12.49
N ARG A 440 6.85 13.16 13.59
CA ARG A 440 6.21 12.98 14.91
C ARG A 440 5.58 14.29 15.37
N ASP A 441 6.37 15.35 15.48
CA ASP A 441 5.89 16.62 16.02
C ASP A 441 4.77 17.21 15.13
N LEU A 442 4.92 17.13 13.80
CA LEU A 442 3.87 17.52 12.86
C LEU A 442 2.59 16.68 13.02
N ALA A 443 2.72 15.36 13.20
CA ALA A 443 1.58 14.48 13.40
C ALA A 443 0.82 14.83 14.68
N ILE A 444 1.51 15.15 15.78
CA ILE A 444 0.89 15.54 17.05
C ILE A 444 0.16 16.88 16.94
N LEU A 445 0.78 17.89 16.31
CA LEU A 445 0.12 19.20 16.13
C LEU A 445 -1.17 19.11 15.30
N ARG A 446 -1.27 18.13 14.40
CA ARG A 446 -2.44 17.88 13.54
C ARG A 446 -3.50 16.96 14.15
N VAL A 447 -3.27 16.45 15.35
CA VAL A 447 -4.27 15.63 16.07
C VAL A 447 -5.57 16.43 16.25
N PRO A 448 -6.75 15.79 16.11
CA PRO A 448 -8.03 16.45 16.37
C PRO A 448 -8.06 17.13 17.74
N ASP A 449 -8.71 18.29 17.82
CA ASP A 449 -8.73 19.14 19.02
C ASP A 449 -9.12 18.37 20.29
N ALA A 450 -10.12 17.48 20.18
CA ALA A 450 -10.61 16.64 21.26
C ALA A 450 -9.59 15.62 21.81
N GLN A 451 -8.49 15.40 21.11
CA GLN A 451 -7.45 14.43 21.45
C GLN A 451 -6.12 15.09 21.83
N ARG A 452 -5.96 16.41 21.65
CA ARG A 452 -4.72 17.15 21.98
C ARG A 452 -4.33 17.04 23.45
N TRP A 453 -5.30 16.98 24.36
CA TRP A 453 -5.07 16.83 25.80
C TRP A 453 -4.21 15.61 26.16
N ARG A 454 -4.19 14.57 25.31
CA ARG A 454 -3.36 13.36 25.50
C ARG A 454 -1.85 13.65 25.44
N TYR A 455 -1.47 14.81 24.89
CA TYR A 455 -0.08 15.28 24.75
C TYR A 455 0.23 16.49 25.66
N ARG A 456 -0.65 16.82 26.60
CA ARG A 456 -0.56 18.06 27.40
C ARG A 456 0.80 18.22 28.10
N ASP A 457 1.37 17.12 28.59
CA ASP A 457 2.59 17.15 29.42
C ASP A 457 3.85 17.45 28.57
N GLU A 458 3.77 17.32 27.24
CA GLU A 458 4.88 17.59 26.32
C GLU A 458 4.54 18.62 25.22
N TRP A 459 3.34 19.21 25.27
CA TRP A 459 2.82 20.05 24.20
C TRP A 459 3.72 21.25 23.88
N GLU A 460 4.16 21.98 24.91
CA GLU A 460 5.01 23.16 24.72
C GLU A 460 6.36 22.79 24.11
N ALA A 461 6.93 21.65 24.53
CA ALA A 461 8.17 21.12 23.96
C ALA A 461 7.99 20.70 22.49
N ILE A 462 6.84 20.11 22.14
CA ILE A 462 6.49 19.79 20.75
C ILE A 462 6.38 21.05 19.92
N VAL A 463 5.66 22.07 20.39
CA VAL A 463 5.50 23.36 19.69
C VAL A 463 6.87 23.99 19.44
N ALA A 464 7.72 24.06 20.47
CA ALA A 464 9.06 24.64 20.37
C ALA A 464 9.93 23.90 19.33
N ARG A 465 9.97 22.56 19.36
CA ARG A 465 10.72 21.76 18.38
C ARG A 465 10.15 21.89 16.97
N ALA A 466 8.83 21.88 16.82
CA ALA A 466 8.17 22.02 15.54
C ALA A 466 8.48 23.35 14.85
N VAL A 467 8.48 24.44 15.62
CA VAL A 467 8.87 25.78 15.12
C VAL A 467 10.35 25.80 14.76
N ALA A 468 11.23 25.28 15.64
CA ALA A 468 12.67 25.22 15.36
C ALA A 468 13.01 24.38 14.12
N ALA A 469 12.25 23.32 13.86
CA ALA A 469 12.40 22.45 12.69
C ALA A 469 11.70 22.98 11.42
N GLY A 470 11.02 24.13 11.51
CA GLY A 470 10.29 24.73 10.38
C GLY A 470 9.06 23.94 9.93
N VAL A 471 8.47 23.10 10.80
CA VAL A 471 7.19 22.41 10.52
C VAL A 471 5.98 23.05 11.17
N ALA A 472 6.19 24.13 11.92
CA ALA A 472 5.14 25.02 12.33
C ALA A 472 5.67 26.46 12.32
N GLY A 473 4.77 27.43 12.19
CA GLY A 473 5.11 28.84 12.21
C GLY A 473 3.99 29.67 12.82
N PHE A 474 4.33 30.88 13.23
CA PHE A 474 3.36 31.85 13.73
C PHE A 474 2.94 32.79 12.59
N ASP A 475 1.65 33.07 12.49
CA ASP A 475 1.15 34.14 11.62
C ASP A 475 1.31 35.53 12.28
N GLU A 476 0.88 36.58 11.56
CA GLU A 476 0.91 37.97 12.04
C GLU A 476 0.06 38.18 13.32
N GLN A 477 -0.88 37.29 13.60
CA GLN A 477 -1.72 37.30 14.81
C GLN A 477 -1.19 36.38 15.91
N ALA A 478 0.07 35.93 15.81
CA ALA A 478 0.72 35.00 16.73
C ALA A 478 -0.02 33.67 16.92
N ARG A 479 -0.79 33.23 15.92
CA ARG A 479 -1.44 31.91 15.92
C ARG A 479 -0.48 30.89 15.30
N LEU A 480 -0.35 29.73 15.92
CA LEU A 480 0.51 28.65 15.43
C LEU A 480 -0.19 27.91 14.28
N HIS A 481 0.49 27.74 13.16
CA HIS A 481 0.05 26.97 12.00
C HIS A 481 1.05 25.86 11.71
N PRO A 482 0.63 24.59 11.67
CA PRO A 482 1.45 23.53 11.11
C PRO A 482 1.75 23.83 9.64
N ALA A 483 2.98 23.59 9.21
CA ALA A 483 3.36 23.70 7.81
C ALA A 483 2.40 22.83 6.98
N ARG A 484 1.86 23.39 5.88
CA ARG A 484 1.09 22.58 4.93
C ARG A 484 2.04 21.56 4.30
N PRO A 485 1.58 20.32 4.04
CA PRO A 485 2.38 19.38 3.27
C PRO A 485 2.74 20.09 1.96
N GLN A 486 4.04 20.16 1.64
CA GLN A 486 4.40 20.56 0.29
C GLN A 486 3.81 19.50 -0.62
N ALA A 487 2.95 19.89 -1.57
CA ALA A 487 2.52 18.95 -2.59
C ALA A 487 3.80 18.41 -3.23
N GLU A 488 4.03 17.10 -3.12
CA GLU A 488 5.23 16.51 -3.67
C GLU A 488 5.32 16.93 -5.15
N PRO A 489 6.44 17.49 -5.61
CA PRO A 489 6.68 17.54 -7.04
C PRO A 489 6.66 16.09 -7.50
N ASP A 490 5.85 15.82 -8.53
CA ASP A 490 5.67 14.51 -9.16
C ASP A 490 7.04 14.02 -9.67
N THR A 491 7.82 13.39 -8.78
CA THR A 491 9.23 13.05 -8.97
C THR A 491 9.39 11.56 -9.22
N ASP A 492 8.41 10.95 -9.91
CA ASP A 492 8.53 9.61 -10.51
C ASP A 492 9.60 9.54 -11.64
N VAL A 493 10.52 10.51 -11.71
CA VAL A 493 11.70 10.52 -12.58
C VAL A 493 12.95 10.28 -11.75
N ASP A 494 12.99 9.18 -11.00
CA ASP A 494 14.26 8.55 -10.63
C ASP A 494 14.80 7.84 -11.87
N GLY A 495 15.25 8.65 -12.84
CA GLY A 495 16.14 8.22 -13.91
C GLY A 495 17.56 8.13 -13.38
N GLU A 496 17.88 7.09 -12.62
CA GLU A 496 19.24 6.60 -12.51
C GLU A 496 19.28 5.14 -13.03
N PRO A 497 20.22 4.82 -13.95
CA PRO A 497 20.25 3.56 -14.70
C PRO A 497 20.62 2.32 -13.87
#